data_AF-A0A3C0HHV6-F1
#
_entry.id   AF-A0A3C0HHV6-F1
#
_cell.length_a   1.000
_cell.length_b   1.000
_cell.length_c   1.000
_cell.angle_alpha   90.00
_cell.angle_beta   90.00
_cell.angle_gamma   90.00
#
_symmetry.space_group_name_H-M   'P 1'
#
loop_
_entity.id
_entity.type
_entity.pdbx_description
1 polymer ?
#
loop_
_entity_poly.entity_id
_entity_poly.type
_entity_poly.pdbx_seq_one_letter_code
_entity_poly.pdbx_strand_id
1 'polypeptide(L)'
;MTLRLLSIALAGLAAGAVVANAPPAPAPTTDARGIVRLLDAQGFAAIHELERRYGLWTAEGTTPNGRPVYLLVDGARLVVDVVGEAGQGGLTIEELRRLLTAAGYRDLREFEFDEGLWEVEAINRAGVRVELLVHAVSGRVVSETPYGRPPANAGFLTAYEVGARLVSLGYTYVRVIKFDDGKWEVEARHPAGHRVEIYVDARSGAILREWREDGPGAGGPFLTAAEVTARLAALGYTQINPLKIDDGKWEVLARHPRGHRVELYVDARTGVILHEERD
;
A
#
# COMPACT_ATOMS: atom_id res chain seq x y z
N MET A 1 10.15 -17.31 -22.66
CA MET A 1 10.55 -16.70 -23.95
C MET A 1 10.86 -15.24 -23.69
N THR A 2 12.14 -14.93 -23.49
CA THR A 2 12.64 -13.59 -23.19
C THR A 2 13.01 -12.90 -24.51
N LEU A 3 12.25 -11.88 -24.91
CA LEU A 3 12.67 -11.00 -26.01
C LEU A 3 13.73 -10.03 -25.48
N ARG A 4 15.01 -10.37 -25.69
CA ARG A 4 16.09 -9.38 -25.71
C ARG A 4 16.13 -8.78 -27.11
N LEU A 5 15.82 -7.49 -27.23
CA LEU A 5 16.04 -6.75 -28.46
C LEU A 5 17.56 -6.61 -28.70
N LEU A 6 17.97 -6.94 -29.93
CA LEU A 6 19.34 -7.01 -30.43
C LEU A 6 20.06 -5.65 -30.37
N SER A 7 21.32 -5.67 -29.91
CA SER A 7 22.32 -4.66 -30.24
C SER A 7 22.71 -4.80 -31.71
N ILE A 8 22.40 -3.80 -32.54
CA ILE A 8 22.83 -3.75 -33.94
C ILE A 8 24.23 -3.13 -33.99
N ALA A 9 25.22 -3.94 -34.40
CA ALA A 9 26.53 -3.45 -34.81
C ALA A 9 26.46 -2.97 -36.27
N LEU A 10 26.87 -1.73 -36.51
CA LEU A 10 26.80 -1.09 -37.83
C LEU A 10 28.07 -1.42 -38.64
N ALA A 11 27.93 -2.24 -39.68
CA ALA A 11 28.91 -2.37 -40.76
C ALA A 11 28.53 -1.42 -41.90
N GLY A 12 29.46 -0.55 -42.30
CA GLY A 12 29.22 0.50 -43.28
C GLY A 12 29.16 0.02 -44.72
N LEU A 13 28.22 0.56 -45.48
CA LEU A 13 28.28 0.70 -46.94
C LEU A 13 27.43 1.91 -47.34
N ALA A 14 28.09 2.88 -47.98
CA ALA A 14 27.50 4.13 -48.41
C ALA A 14 26.67 3.93 -49.69
N ALA A 15 25.39 4.26 -49.63
CA ALA A 15 24.52 4.54 -50.77
C ALA A 15 23.52 5.63 -50.33
N GLY A 16 23.31 6.64 -51.20
CA GLY A 16 22.63 7.90 -50.88
C GLY A 16 21.33 7.74 -50.09
N ALA A 17 21.33 8.23 -48.85
CA ALA A 17 20.14 8.30 -48.03
C ALA A 17 19.35 9.57 -48.38
N VAL A 18 18.12 9.39 -48.84
CA VAL A 18 17.06 10.33 -48.46
C VAL A 18 17.12 10.40 -46.94
N VAL A 19 17.56 11.53 -46.39
CA VAL A 19 17.42 11.78 -44.96
C VAL A 19 15.93 11.92 -44.74
N ALA A 20 15.26 10.78 -44.54
CA ALA A 20 13.98 10.78 -43.87
C ALA A 20 14.20 11.57 -42.59
N ASN A 21 13.43 12.65 -42.41
CA ASN A 21 13.43 13.46 -41.21
C ASN A 21 12.91 12.56 -40.08
N ALA A 22 13.75 11.64 -39.60
CA ALA A 22 13.48 10.82 -38.46
C ALA A 22 13.28 11.79 -37.30
N PRO A 23 12.18 11.68 -36.53
CA PRO A 23 12.01 12.53 -35.37
C PRO A 23 13.25 12.38 -34.47
N PRO A 24 13.70 13.47 -33.84
CA PRO A 24 14.85 13.42 -32.95
C PRO A 24 14.64 12.36 -31.88
N ALA A 25 15.68 11.59 -31.57
CA ALA A 25 15.64 10.61 -30.50
C ALA A 25 15.13 11.27 -29.21
N PRO A 26 14.28 10.60 -28.43
CA PRO A 26 13.76 11.17 -27.19
C PRO A 26 14.92 11.54 -26.27
N ALA A 27 14.89 12.75 -25.72
CA ALA A 27 15.87 13.21 -24.75
C ALA A 27 15.49 12.71 -23.34
N PRO A 28 16.47 12.43 -22.46
CA PRO A 28 16.22 12.15 -21.05
C PRO A 28 15.26 13.18 -20.45
N THR A 29 14.25 12.68 -19.76
CA THR A 29 13.17 13.50 -19.23
C THR A 29 12.91 13.17 -17.78
N THR A 30 12.69 14.20 -16.97
CA THR A 30 12.33 14.05 -15.56
C THR A 30 11.02 14.74 -15.22
N ASP A 31 10.35 15.36 -16.20
CA ASP A 31 9.04 16.00 -16.04
C ASP A 31 7.90 15.15 -16.62
N ALA A 32 6.70 15.32 -16.08
CA ALA A 32 5.53 14.51 -16.44
C ALA A 32 5.20 14.56 -17.93
N ARG A 33 5.31 15.73 -18.58
CA ARG A 33 4.97 15.88 -20.01
C ARG A 33 5.95 15.12 -20.89
N GLY A 34 7.23 15.12 -20.55
CA GLY A 34 8.21 14.31 -21.26
C GLY A 34 7.97 12.81 -21.07
N ILE A 35 7.55 12.37 -19.88
CA ILE A 35 7.22 10.96 -19.62
C ILE A 35 6.00 10.51 -20.44
N VAL A 36 4.91 11.29 -20.45
CA VAL A 36 3.74 10.97 -21.29
C VAL A 36 4.14 10.85 -22.76
N ARG A 37 4.94 11.79 -23.30
CA ARG A 37 5.42 11.72 -24.69
C ARG A 37 6.28 10.49 -24.95
N LEU A 38 7.10 10.07 -23.99
CA LEU A 38 7.88 8.84 -24.09
C LEU A 38 6.97 7.61 -24.19
N LEU A 39 5.94 7.55 -23.37
CA LEU A 39 4.96 6.45 -23.35
C LEU A 39 4.13 6.42 -24.65
N ASP A 40 3.62 7.58 -25.10
CA ASP A 40 2.90 7.71 -26.36
C ASP A 40 3.76 7.26 -27.56
N ALA A 41 5.04 7.65 -27.59
CA ALA A 41 5.97 7.27 -28.65
C ALA A 41 6.24 5.74 -28.69
N GLN A 42 6.05 5.05 -27.58
CA GLN A 42 6.15 3.59 -27.47
C GLN A 42 4.81 2.87 -27.71
N GLY A 43 3.74 3.63 -28.01
CA GLY A 43 2.41 3.10 -28.32
C GLY A 43 1.58 2.72 -27.10
N PHE A 44 1.98 3.12 -25.90
CA PHE A 44 1.10 3.04 -24.74
C PHE A 44 0.01 4.09 -24.84
N ALA A 45 -1.17 3.78 -24.31
CA ALA A 45 -2.34 4.65 -24.36
C ALA A 45 -3.09 4.64 -23.03
N ALA A 46 -4.06 5.55 -22.89
CA ALA A 46 -4.87 5.70 -21.68
C ALA A 46 -4.01 5.85 -20.41
N ILE A 47 -2.96 6.67 -20.47
CA ILE A 47 -2.07 6.90 -19.34
C ILE A 47 -2.80 7.68 -18.24
N HIS A 48 -2.88 7.10 -17.05
CA HIS A 48 -3.39 7.75 -15.84
C HIS A 48 -2.55 7.40 -14.63
N GLU A 49 -2.83 8.07 -13.51
CA GLU A 49 -2.09 7.87 -12.24
C GLU A 49 -0.58 8.01 -12.40
N LEU A 50 -0.17 8.92 -13.31
CA LEU A 50 1.24 9.22 -13.55
C LEU A 50 1.80 9.97 -12.34
N GLU A 51 2.59 9.27 -11.55
CA GLU A 51 3.19 9.79 -10.33
C GLU A 51 4.69 9.58 -10.31
N ARG A 52 5.40 10.47 -9.61
CA ARG A 52 6.84 10.32 -9.39
C ARG A 52 7.08 9.87 -7.96
N ARG A 53 7.49 8.62 -7.78
CA ARG A 53 7.75 8.00 -6.47
C ARG A 53 9.13 7.35 -6.47
N TYR A 54 9.90 7.54 -5.38
CA TYR A 54 11.20 6.88 -5.16
C TYR A 54 12.23 7.04 -6.30
N GLY A 55 12.20 8.18 -7.00
CA GLY A 55 13.09 8.47 -8.13
C GLY A 55 12.71 7.80 -9.45
N LEU A 56 11.56 7.13 -9.50
CA LEU A 56 10.95 6.54 -10.68
C LEU A 56 9.62 7.24 -10.97
N TRP A 57 9.14 7.11 -12.20
CA TRP A 57 7.75 7.41 -12.53
C TRP A 57 6.96 6.10 -12.55
N THR A 58 5.81 6.09 -11.90
CA THR A 58 4.81 5.03 -12.00
C THR A 58 3.64 5.55 -12.82
N ALA A 59 3.01 4.70 -13.61
CA ALA A 59 1.76 5.02 -14.29
C ALA A 59 0.96 3.77 -14.56
N GLU A 60 -0.35 3.91 -14.64
CA GLU A 60 -1.23 2.91 -15.24
C GLU A 60 -1.52 3.29 -16.69
N GLY A 61 -1.71 2.27 -17.53
CA GLY A 61 -2.07 2.48 -18.91
C GLY A 61 -2.36 1.19 -19.66
N THR A 62 -2.44 1.30 -20.98
CA THR A 62 -2.71 0.16 -21.86
C THR A 62 -1.59 -0.04 -22.87
N THR A 63 -1.23 -1.30 -23.08
CA THR A 63 -0.34 -1.71 -24.17
C THR A 63 -0.98 -1.42 -25.54
N PRO A 64 -0.22 -1.42 -26.65
CA PRO A 64 -0.78 -1.26 -28.00
C PRO A 64 -1.89 -2.25 -28.36
N ASN A 65 -1.93 -3.41 -27.70
CA ASN A 65 -2.94 -4.45 -27.88
C ASN A 65 -4.15 -4.31 -26.92
N GLY A 66 -4.25 -3.18 -26.21
CA GLY A 66 -5.36 -2.87 -25.31
C GLY A 66 -5.34 -3.58 -23.96
N ARG A 67 -4.21 -4.18 -23.55
CA ARG A 67 -4.10 -4.80 -22.21
C ARG A 67 -3.69 -3.78 -21.14
N PRO A 68 -4.35 -3.76 -19.97
CA PRO A 68 -3.97 -2.89 -18.87
C PRO A 68 -2.64 -3.34 -18.25
N VAL A 69 -1.80 -2.37 -17.87
CA VAL A 69 -0.45 -2.57 -17.34
C VAL A 69 -0.04 -1.44 -16.40
N TYR A 70 0.82 -1.79 -15.44
CA TYR A 70 1.67 -0.86 -14.70
C TYR A 70 2.94 -0.57 -15.49
N LEU A 71 3.34 0.71 -15.50
CA LEU A 71 4.50 1.23 -16.21
C LEU A 71 5.46 1.85 -15.20
N LEU A 72 6.68 1.30 -15.13
CA LEU A 72 7.77 1.82 -14.32
C LEU A 72 8.75 2.51 -15.25
N VAL A 73 8.86 3.84 -15.13
CA VAL A 73 9.64 4.66 -16.07
C VAL A 73 10.83 5.31 -15.38
N ASP A 74 12.03 4.92 -15.81
CA ASP A 74 13.26 5.66 -15.55
C ASP A 74 13.48 6.63 -16.71
N GLY A 75 12.90 7.83 -16.61
CA GLY A 75 12.98 8.84 -17.65
C GLY A 75 14.39 9.40 -17.89
N ALA A 76 15.31 9.26 -16.91
CA ALA A 76 16.71 9.64 -17.10
C ALA A 76 17.44 8.64 -18.00
N ARG A 77 17.06 7.36 -17.93
CA ARG A 77 17.59 6.29 -18.78
C ARG A 77 16.71 5.96 -19.99
N LEU A 78 15.53 6.57 -20.09
CA LEU A 78 14.50 6.29 -21.10
C LEU A 78 14.09 4.81 -21.12
N VAL A 79 14.05 4.19 -19.94
CA VAL A 79 13.62 2.80 -19.76
C VAL A 79 12.17 2.80 -19.30
N VAL A 80 11.35 1.98 -19.95
CA VAL A 80 9.97 1.69 -19.57
C VAL A 80 9.87 0.20 -19.32
N ASP A 81 9.74 -0.18 -18.06
CA ASP A 81 9.48 -1.55 -17.65
C ASP A 81 7.97 -1.74 -17.49
N VAL A 82 7.44 -2.84 -18.06
CA VAL A 82 6.00 -3.12 -18.15
C VAL A 82 5.66 -4.32 -17.29
N VAL A 83 4.66 -4.18 -16.43
CA VAL A 83 4.17 -5.27 -15.58
C VAL A 83 2.65 -5.34 -15.70
N GLY A 84 2.09 -6.54 -15.79
CA GLY A 84 0.64 -6.73 -15.75
C GLY A 84 0.07 -6.43 -14.36
N GLU A 85 -1.25 -6.20 -14.28
CA GLU A 85 -1.93 -5.79 -13.05
C GLU A 85 -1.75 -6.80 -11.89
N ALA A 86 -1.58 -8.09 -12.19
CA ALA A 86 -1.30 -9.10 -11.17
C ALA A 86 0.19 -9.51 -11.13
N GLY A 87 1.09 -8.58 -11.45
CA GLY A 87 2.54 -8.80 -11.45
C GLY A 87 3.08 -9.59 -12.64
N GLN A 88 2.26 -9.88 -13.67
CA GLN A 88 2.72 -10.71 -14.79
C GLN A 88 3.83 -10.02 -15.58
N GLY A 89 4.89 -10.75 -15.91
CA GLY A 89 6.07 -10.20 -16.60
C GLY A 89 7.13 -9.60 -15.68
N GLY A 90 6.83 -9.47 -14.38
CA GLY A 90 7.82 -9.19 -13.33
C GLY A 90 8.47 -10.44 -12.76
N LEU A 91 9.33 -10.25 -11.76
CA LEU A 91 9.96 -11.29 -10.97
C LEU A 91 8.91 -12.07 -10.16
N THR A 92 9.09 -13.38 -10.08
CA THR A 92 8.34 -14.21 -9.13
C THR A 92 8.82 -13.96 -7.69
N ILE A 93 7.97 -14.26 -6.71
CA ILE A 93 8.34 -14.18 -5.28
C ILE A 93 9.60 -15.01 -4.99
N GLU A 94 9.77 -16.17 -5.64
CA GLU A 94 10.96 -17.01 -5.45
C GLU A 94 12.23 -16.34 -5.98
N GLU A 95 12.17 -15.75 -7.19
CA GLU A 95 13.29 -15.00 -7.75
C GLU A 95 13.63 -13.77 -6.90
N LEU A 96 12.61 -13.03 -6.48
CA LEU A 96 12.76 -11.87 -5.61
C LEU A 96 13.38 -12.24 -4.26
N ARG A 97 12.93 -13.32 -3.64
CA ARG A 97 13.49 -13.86 -2.40
C ARG A 97 14.96 -14.23 -2.56
N ARG A 98 15.35 -14.86 -3.68
CA ARG A 98 16.76 -15.14 -3.99
C ARG A 98 17.60 -13.87 -4.11
N LEU A 99 17.10 -12.87 -4.85
CA LEU A 99 17.80 -11.60 -5.04
C LEU A 99 17.98 -10.83 -3.72
N LEU A 100 16.93 -10.70 -2.92
CA LEU A 100 16.98 -10.00 -1.63
C LEU A 100 17.87 -10.73 -0.62
N THR A 101 17.82 -12.07 -0.59
CA THR A 101 18.72 -12.85 0.26
C THR A 101 20.18 -12.67 -0.16
N ALA A 102 20.47 -12.68 -1.46
CA ALA A 102 21.82 -12.42 -1.99
C ALA A 102 22.29 -10.97 -1.68
N ALA A 103 21.37 -10.01 -1.64
CA ALA A 103 21.62 -8.66 -1.17
C ALA A 103 21.82 -8.58 0.36
N GLY A 104 21.62 -9.66 1.11
CA GLY A 104 21.89 -9.76 2.55
C GLY A 104 20.74 -9.34 3.45
N TYR A 105 19.53 -9.21 2.90
CA TYR A 105 18.30 -9.15 3.69
C TYR A 105 17.95 -10.54 4.22
N ARG A 106 17.31 -10.60 5.38
CA ARG A 106 16.88 -11.83 6.06
C ARG A 106 15.42 -11.72 6.47
N ASP A 107 14.83 -12.83 6.88
CA ASP A 107 13.47 -12.87 7.44
C ASP A 107 12.42 -12.19 6.54
N LEU A 108 12.44 -12.57 5.26
CA LEU A 108 11.60 -11.98 4.22
C LEU A 108 10.16 -12.50 4.33
N ARG A 109 9.21 -11.60 4.56
CA ARG A 109 7.76 -11.86 4.71
C ARG A 109 6.93 -10.76 4.04
N GLU A 110 5.61 -10.94 4.01
CA GLU A 110 4.64 -9.94 3.53
C GLU A 110 5.01 -9.43 2.13
N PHE A 111 4.94 -10.33 1.13
CA PHE A 111 5.21 -9.99 -0.26
C PHE A 111 3.91 -9.50 -0.91
N GLU A 112 3.80 -8.19 -1.07
CA GLU A 112 2.63 -7.55 -1.65
C GLU A 112 3.03 -6.84 -2.93
N PHE A 113 2.21 -6.95 -3.98
CA PHE A 113 2.48 -6.31 -5.26
C PHE A 113 1.46 -5.19 -5.43
N ASP A 114 1.97 -3.97 -5.62
CA ASP A 114 1.17 -2.78 -5.83
C ASP A 114 1.88 -1.78 -6.75
N GLU A 115 1.14 -1.14 -7.64
CA GLU A 115 1.64 -0.11 -8.58
C GLU A 115 2.93 -0.49 -9.36
N GLY A 116 3.14 -1.78 -9.67
CA GLY A 116 4.36 -2.26 -10.34
C GLY A 116 5.58 -2.44 -9.42
N LEU A 117 5.43 -2.24 -8.12
CA LEU A 117 6.45 -2.47 -7.11
C LEU A 117 6.06 -3.67 -6.24
N TRP A 118 7.07 -4.34 -5.70
CA TRP A 118 6.87 -5.26 -4.59
C TRP A 118 7.17 -4.55 -3.29
N GLU A 119 6.22 -4.57 -2.37
CA GLU A 119 6.47 -4.33 -0.97
C GLU A 119 6.90 -5.64 -0.30
N VAL A 120 8.01 -5.57 0.43
CA VAL A 120 8.57 -6.74 1.12
C VAL A 120 9.09 -6.33 2.47
N GLU A 121 8.63 -7.03 3.50
CA GLU A 121 9.13 -6.82 4.83
C GLU A 121 10.34 -7.72 5.11
N ALA A 122 11.39 -7.16 5.73
CA ALA A 122 12.68 -7.80 5.87
C ALA A 122 13.46 -7.33 7.10
N ILE A 123 14.51 -8.07 7.45
CA ILE A 123 15.58 -7.61 8.35
C ILE A 123 16.80 -7.26 7.51
N ASN A 124 17.24 -6.01 7.57
CA ASN A 124 18.44 -5.56 6.85
C ASN A 124 19.75 -6.06 7.52
N ARG A 125 20.89 -5.76 6.90
CA ARG A 125 22.20 -6.19 7.43
C ARG A 125 22.52 -5.64 8.82
N ALA A 126 21.96 -4.48 9.17
CA ALA A 126 22.11 -3.86 10.49
C ALA A 126 21.20 -4.48 11.56
N GLY A 127 20.38 -5.47 11.21
CA GLY A 127 19.44 -6.11 12.14
C GLY A 127 18.16 -5.32 12.36
N VAL A 128 17.88 -4.30 11.55
CA VAL A 128 16.67 -3.48 11.63
C VAL A 128 15.57 -4.09 10.76
N ARG A 129 14.35 -4.18 11.30
CA ARG A 129 13.14 -4.52 10.55
C ARG A 129 12.81 -3.37 9.61
N VAL A 130 12.71 -3.64 8.32
CA VAL A 130 12.52 -2.68 7.24
C VAL A 130 11.43 -3.16 6.29
N GLU A 131 10.71 -2.21 5.74
CA GLU A 131 9.86 -2.36 4.58
C GLU A 131 10.64 -1.94 3.34
N LEU A 132 10.66 -2.81 2.34
CA LEU A 132 11.38 -2.63 1.09
C LEU A 132 10.36 -2.38 -0.01
N LEU A 133 10.56 -1.32 -0.79
CA LEU A 133 9.93 -1.21 -2.10
C LEU A 133 10.92 -1.66 -3.16
N VAL A 134 10.53 -2.65 -3.94
CA VAL A 134 11.40 -3.35 -4.88
C VAL A 134 10.81 -3.31 -6.28
N HIS A 135 11.61 -2.84 -7.22
CA HIS A 135 11.21 -2.72 -8.63
C HIS A 135 10.87 -4.10 -9.20
N ALA A 136 9.64 -4.31 -9.70
CA ALA A 136 9.16 -5.66 -9.99
C ALA A 136 9.87 -6.38 -11.13
N VAL A 137 10.44 -5.66 -12.11
CA VAL A 137 11.22 -6.29 -13.19
C VAL A 137 12.68 -6.51 -12.81
N SER A 138 13.35 -5.51 -12.23
CA SER A 138 14.80 -5.55 -12.00
C SER A 138 15.22 -6.14 -10.64
N GLY A 139 14.29 -6.21 -9.67
CA GLY A 139 14.59 -6.63 -8.30
C GLY A 139 15.42 -5.61 -7.52
N ARG A 140 15.60 -4.40 -8.07
CA ARG A 140 16.30 -3.30 -7.40
C ARG A 140 15.45 -2.77 -6.25
N VAL A 141 16.02 -2.72 -5.04
CA VAL A 141 15.42 -2.00 -3.91
C VAL A 141 15.45 -0.50 -4.24
N VAL A 142 14.27 0.11 -4.35
CA VAL A 142 14.09 1.54 -4.67
C VAL A 142 13.82 2.37 -3.42
N SER A 143 13.31 1.75 -2.36
CA SER A 143 13.19 2.33 -1.03
C SER A 143 13.47 1.26 0.04
N GLU A 144 14.12 1.67 1.12
CA GLU A 144 14.28 0.89 2.35
C GLU A 144 13.89 1.80 3.51
N THR A 145 12.82 1.46 4.21
CA THR A 145 12.29 2.26 5.31
C THR A 145 12.19 1.39 6.56
N PRO A 146 12.62 1.85 7.76
CA PRO A 146 12.33 1.12 8.98
C PRO A 146 10.83 0.85 9.11
N TYR A 147 10.47 -0.39 9.42
CA TYR A 147 9.07 -0.82 9.45
C TYR A 147 8.24 0.06 10.38
N GLY A 148 7.05 0.46 9.91
CA GLY A 148 6.14 1.35 10.65
C GLY A 148 6.62 2.80 10.75
N ARG A 149 7.54 3.24 9.88
CA ARG A 149 7.96 4.65 9.77
C ARG A 149 7.80 5.15 8.33
N PRO A 150 7.62 6.46 8.12
CA PRO A 150 7.58 7.04 6.78
C PRO A 150 8.95 7.02 6.12
N PRO A 151 9.00 6.98 4.77
CA PRO A 151 10.22 7.20 4.02
C PRO A 151 10.79 8.59 4.32
N ALA A 152 12.12 8.69 4.44
CA ALA A 152 12.78 9.97 4.62
C ALA A 152 12.54 10.90 3.41
N ASN A 153 12.29 12.19 3.66
CA ASN A 153 12.11 13.24 2.65
C ASN A 153 10.89 13.10 1.71
N ALA A 154 9.90 12.26 2.04
CA ALA A 154 8.67 12.13 1.26
C ALA A 154 7.67 13.30 1.43
N GLY A 155 8.02 14.31 2.23
CA GLY A 155 7.13 15.41 2.59
C GLY A 155 5.99 14.99 3.51
N PHE A 156 6.16 13.88 4.23
CA PHE A 156 5.23 13.42 5.25
C PHE A 156 5.60 14.01 6.61
N LEU A 157 4.57 14.32 7.39
CA LEU A 157 4.67 14.64 8.81
C LEU A 157 5.31 13.47 9.55
N THR A 158 6.16 13.80 10.50
CA THR A 158 6.74 12.86 11.46
C THR A 158 5.71 12.44 12.52
N ALA A 159 5.96 11.32 13.18
CA ALA A 159 5.16 10.89 14.34
C ALA A 159 5.05 11.98 15.42
N TYR A 160 6.11 12.76 15.60
CA TYR A 160 6.11 13.88 16.54
C TYR A 160 5.14 15.00 16.11
N GLU A 161 5.18 15.40 14.84
CA GLU A 161 4.29 16.45 14.31
C GLU A 161 2.83 16.02 14.34
N VAL A 162 2.54 14.77 13.97
CA VAL A 162 1.18 14.19 14.09
C VAL A 162 0.72 14.17 15.54
N GLY A 163 1.56 13.70 16.46
CA GLY A 163 1.23 13.66 17.88
C GLY A 163 0.96 15.05 18.46
N ALA A 164 1.83 16.02 18.15
CA ALA A 164 1.67 17.41 18.59
C ALA A 164 0.37 18.03 18.08
N ARG A 165 -0.02 17.72 16.84
CA ARG A 165 -1.28 18.19 16.27
C ARG A 165 -2.50 17.62 16.98
N LEU A 166 -2.53 16.31 17.25
CA LEU A 166 -3.63 15.72 18.01
C LEU A 166 -3.73 16.28 19.43
N VAL A 167 -2.59 16.52 20.09
CA VAL A 167 -2.57 17.23 21.38
C VAL A 167 -3.18 18.63 21.26
N SER A 168 -2.89 19.37 20.18
CA SER A 168 -3.47 20.70 19.95
C SER A 168 -4.99 20.69 19.73
N LEU A 169 -5.55 19.56 19.29
CA LEU A 169 -6.99 19.32 19.15
C LEU A 169 -7.66 18.84 20.45
N GLY A 170 -6.89 18.71 21.54
CA GLY A 170 -7.39 18.31 22.85
C GLY A 170 -7.36 16.81 23.13
N TYR A 171 -6.81 15.99 22.22
CA TYR A 171 -6.57 14.58 22.51
C TYR A 171 -5.48 14.44 23.55
N THR A 172 -5.60 13.42 24.39
CA THR A 172 -4.65 13.09 25.46
C THR A 172 -4.14 11.67 25.27
N TYR A 173 -3.07 11.28 25.97
CA TYR A 173 -2.47 9.94 25.84
C TYR A 173 -2.17 9.53 24.38
N VAL A 174 -1.71 10.50 23.58
CA VAL A 174 -1.46 10.30 22.15
C VAL A 174 -0.22 9.43 21.94
N ARG A 175 -0.40 8.30 21.26
CA ARG A 175 0.64 7.34 20.92
C ARG A 175 0.54 7.01 19.44
N VAL A 176 1.47 7.53 18.64
CA VAL A 176 1.57 7.19 17.22
C VAL A 176 2.21 5.81 17.10
N ILE A 177 1.49 4.89 16.46
CA ILE A 177 1.79 3.46 16.48
C ILE A 177 2.55 3.04 15.22
N LYS A 178 1.98 3.34 14.06
CA LYS A 178 2.46 2.85 12.77
C LYS A 178 2.27 3.91 11.70
N PHE A 179 3.22 3.99 10.78
CA PHE A 179 3.01 4.59 9.47
C PHE A 179 2.79 3.46 8.46
N ASP A 180 1.76 3.59 7.65
CA ASP A 180 1.35 2.61 6.64
C ASP A 180 0.54 3.32 5.56
N ASP A 181 0.62 2.96 4.29
CA ASP A 181 -0.16 3.56 3.17
C ASP A 181 -0.29 5.09 3.17
N GLY A 182 0.74 5.84 3.58
CA GLY A 182 0.67 7.30 3.65
C GLY A 182 -0.25 7.85 4.76
N LYS A 183 -0.67 7.02 5.70
CA LYS A 183 -1.43 7.36 6.91
C LYS A 183 -0.65 6.98 8.16
N TRP A 184 -0.92 7.69 9.24
CA TRP A 184 -0.45 7.35 10.58
C TRP A 184 -1.61 6.76 11.37
N GLU A 185 -1.37 5.60 11.96
CA GLU A 185 -2.24 5.00 12.98
C GLU A 185 -1.83 5.53 14.36
N VAL A 186 -2.82 6.04 15.10
CA VAL A 186 -2.59 6.69 16.39
C VAL A 186 -3.62 6.22 17.40
N GLU A 187 -3.16 5.67 18.52
CA GLU A 187 -4.00 5.47 19.71
C GLU A 187 -4.02 6.77 20.53
N ALA A 188 -5.20 7.20 20.96
CA ALA A 188 -5.36 8.40 21.78
C ALA A 188 -6.60 8.32 22.68
N ARG A 189 -6.74 9.30 23.56
CA ARG A 189 -7.95 9.54 24.34
C ARG A 189 -8.62 10.82 23.85
N HIS A 190 -9.80 10.67 23.28
CA HIS A 190 -10.63 11.76 22.78
C HIS A 190 -10.99 12.73 23.94
N PRO A 191 -11.16 14.05 23.69
CA PRO A 191 -11.54 15.04 24.71
C PRO A 191 -12.76 14.66 25.56
N ALA A 192 -13.70 13.93 24.98
CA ALA A 192 -14.87 13.38 25.68
C ALA A 192 -14.59 12.12 26.54
N GLY A 193 -13.31 11.79 26.77
CA GLY A 193 -12.87 10.87 27.80
C GLY A 193 -12.85 9.38 27.44
N HIS A 194 -12.91 9.04 26.16
CA HIS A 194 -12.90 7.64 25.68
C HIS A 194 -11.68 7.37 24.80
N ARG A 195 -11.29 6.10 24.68
CA ARG A 195 -10.15 5.70 23.84
C ARG A 195 -10.56 5.62 22.38
N VAL A 196 -9.67 6.05 21.52
CA VAL A 196 -9.85 6.05 20.09
C VAL A 196 -8.57 5.66 19.39
N GLU A 197 -8.71 5.00 18.26
CA GLU A 197 -7.67 4.82 17.28
C GLU A 197 -8.02 5.70 16.06
N ILE A 198 -7.01 6.36 15.51
CA ILE A 198 -7.15 7.47 14.56
C ILE A 198 -6.22 7.22 13.39
N TYR A 199 -6.75 7.25 12.16
CA TYR A 199 -5.92 7.40 10.96
C TYR A 199 -5.76 8.87 10.63
N VAL A 200 -4.51 9.31 10.53
CA VAL A 200 -4.13 10.67 10.18
C VAL A 200 -3.40 10.67 8.85
N ASP A 201 -3.84 11.48 7.89
CA ASP A 201 -3.16 11.67 6.61
C ASP A 201 -1.75 12.20 6.84
N ALA A 202 -0.73 11.51 6.32
CA ALA A 202 0.64 11.84 6.64
C ALA A 202 1.13 13.10 5.95
N ARG A 203 0.46 13.64 4.92
CA ARG A 203 0.88 14.90 4.26
C ARG A 203 0.27 16.12 4.92
N SER A 204 -1.03 16.08 5.14
CA SER A 204 -1.84 17.21 5.58
C SER A 204 -2.04 17.24 7.09
N GLY A 205 -1.89 16.11 7.77
CA GLY A 205 -2.25 15.94 9.18
C GLY A 205 -3.76 15.96 9.44
N ALA A 206 -4.57 15.74 8.41
CA ALA A 206 -6.02 15.62 8.54
C ALA A 206 -6.39 14.29 9.21
N ILE A 207 -7.36 14.30 10.12
CA ILE A 207 -7.98 13.07 10.62
C ILE A 207 -8.80 12.49 9.47
N LEU A 208 -8.35 11.37 8.92
CA LEU A 208 -9.05 10.64 7.86
C LEU A 208 -10.18 9.82 8.46
N ARG A 209 -9.92 9.22 9.63
CA ARG A 209 -10.85 8.32 10.29
C ARG A 209 -10.54 8.26 11.79
N GLU A 210 -11.58 8.11 12.61
CA GLU A 210 -11.49 7.90 14.06
C GLU A 210 -12.51 6.83 14.47
N TRP A 211 -12.09 5.87 15.29
CA TRP A 211 -12.97 4.85 15.87
C TRP A 211 -12.69 4.70 17.36
N ARG A 212 -13.77 4.42 18.11
CA ARG A 212 -13.67 4.09 19.52
C ARG A 212 -13.19 2.66 19.70
N GLU A 213 -12.14 2.48 20.49
CA GLU A 213 -11.67 1.15 20.89
C GLU A 213 -12.69 0.44 21.79
N ASP A 214 -13.46 1.17 22.60
CA ASP A 214 -14.48 0.62 23.49
C ASP A 214 -15.86 0.44 22.81
N GLY A 215 -15.93 0.66 21.49
CA GLY A 215 -17.16 0.67 20.71
C GLY A 215 -18.02 1.93 20.93
N PRO A 216 -19.26 1.95 20.44
CA PRO A 216 -20.12 3.12 20.53
C PRO A 216 -20.52 3.34 21.99
N GLY A 217 -20.42 4.58 22.45
CA GLY A 217 -20.93 4.97 23.76
C GLY A 217 -22.45 4.80 23.87
N ALA A 218 -22.96 4.71 25.10
CA ALA A 218 -24.39 4.63 25.36
C ALA A 218 -25.14 5.84 24.79
N GLY A 219 -26.30 5.60 24.14
CA GLY A 219 -27.19 6.64 23.62
C GLY A 219 -27.00 7.02 22.14
N GLY A 220 -26.07 6.37 21.43
CA GLY A 220 -25.93 6.49 19.98
C GLY A 220 -26.88 5.58 19.18
N PRO A 221 -26.89 5.67 17.84
CA PRO A 221 -27.71 4.80 16.98
C PRO A 221 -27.20 3.35 16.90
N PHE A 222 -26.10 3.03 17.57
CA PHE A 222 -25.45 1.73 17.57
C PHE A 222 -25.58 1.06 18.94
N LEU A 223 -25.75 -0.26 18.94
CA LEU A 223 -25.69 -1.13 20.10
C LEU A 223 -24.30 -1.06 20.73
N THR A 224 -24.28 -0.96 22.06
CA THR A 224 -23.07 -1.07 22.89
C THR A 224 -22.51 -2.49 22.89
N ALA A 225 -21.25 -2.65 23.30
CA ALA A 225 -20.61 -3.96 23.46
C ALA A 225 -21.46 -4.88 24.34
N ALA A 226 -21.98 -4.35 25.45
CA ALA A 226 -22.83 -5.10 26.37
C ALA A 226 -24.13 -5.59 25.72
N GLU A 227 -24.77 -4.77 24.89
CA GLU A 227 -26.00 -5.15 24.17
C GLU A 227 -25.73 -6.22 23.10
N VAL A 228 -24.61 -6.13 22.39
CA VAL A 228 -24.18 -7.16 21.44
C VAL A 228 -23.84 -8.46 22.16
N THR A 229 -23.08 -8.40 23.25
CA THR A 229 -22.76 -9.56 24.09
C THR A 229 -24.03 -10.25 24.59
N ALA A 230 -25.00 -9.49 25.10
CA ALA A 230 -26.26 -10.05 25.58
C ALA A 230 -27.05 -10.76 24.48
N ARG A 231 -27.09 -10.19 23.26
CA ARG A 231 -27.77 -10.78 22.11
C ARG A 231 -27.10 -12.07 21.65
N LEU A 232 -25.77 -12.08 21.53
CA LEU A 232 -25.03 -13.28 21.15
C LEU A 232 -25.16 -14.38 22.23
N ALA A 233 -25.14 -14.01 23.51
CA ALA A 233 -25.38 -14.96 24.60
C ALA A 233 -26.77 -15.61 24.51
N ALA A 234 -27.80 -14.84 24.12
CA ALA A 234 -29.16 -15.36 23.91
C ALA A 234 -29.25 -16.37 22.74
N LEU A 235 -28.31 -16.31 21.79
CA LEU A 235 -28.17 -17.29 20.71
C LEU A 235 -27.30 -18.51 21.09
N GLY A 236 -26.78 -18.55 22.32
CA GLY A 236 -25.97 -19.65 22.85
C GLY A 236 -24.46 -19.51 22.62
N TYR A 237 -23.99 -18.39 22.10
CA TYR A 237 -22.55 -18.10 22.05
C TYR A 237 -21.99 -17.92 23.46
N THR A 238 -20.73 -18.32 23.65
CA THR A 238 -20.01 -18.19 24.92
C THR A 238 -18.64 -17.57 24.69
N GLN A 239 -17.93 -17.15 25.75
CA GLN A 239 -16.63 -16.46 25.62
C GLN A 239 -16.67 -15.27 24.63
N ILE A 240 -17.73 -14.47 24.71
CA ILE A 240 -18.01 -13.39 23.76
C ILE A 240 -17.17 -12.17 24.13
N ASN A 241 -16.31 -11.75 23.21
CA ASN A 241 -15.43 -10.60 23.35
C ASN A 241 -15.62 -9.67 22.14
N PRO A 242 -16.52 -8.68 22.22
CA PRO A 242 -16.61 -7.64 21.19
C PRO A 242 -15.31 -6.87 21.14
N LEU A 243 -14.73 -6.72 19.95
CA LEU A 243 -13.42 -6.12 19.76
C LEU A 243 -13.54 -4.65 19.36
N LYS A 244 -14.20 -4.38 18.25
CA LYS A 244 -14.30 -3.05 17.65
C LYS A 244 -15.55 -2.92 16.79
N ILE A 245 -15.92 -1.68 16.48
CA ILE A 245 -16.84 -1.39 15.37
C ILE A 245 -16.04 -0.92 14.17
N ASP A 246 -16.26 -1.57 13.03
CA ASP A 246 -15.78 -1.14 11.72
C ASP A 246 -16.95 -1.15 10.73
N ASP A 247 -17.05 -0.11 9.89
CA ASP A 247 -18.07 -0.02 8.82
C ASP A 247 -19.52 -0.30 9.29
N GLY A 248 -19.87 0.18 10.49
CA GLY A 248 -21.19 -0.04 11.10
C GLY A 248 -21.46 -1.48 11.56
N LYS A 249 -20.41 -2.28 11.76
CA LYS A 249 -20.48 -3.68 12.18
C LYS A 249 -19.55 -3.88 13.38
N TRP A 250 -19.99 -4.64 14.36
CA TRP A 250 -19.14 -5.16 15.41
C TRP A 250 -18.38 -6.37 14.92
N GLU A 251 -17.07 -6.37 15.15
CA GLU A 251 -16.25 -7.57 15.11
C GLU A 251 -16.23 -8.20 16.50
N VAL A 252 -16.58 -9.48 16.59
CA VAL A 252 -16.73 -10.19 17.86
C VAL A 252 -16.07 -11.56 17.78
N LEU A 253 -15.12 -11.81 18.67
CA LEU A 253 -14.62 -13.16 18.89
C LEU A 253 -15.53 -13.88 19.89
N ALA A 254 -15.99 -15.07 19.55
CA ALA A 254 -16.84 -15.87 20.42
C ALA A 254 -16.58 -17.37 20.23
N ARG A 255 -17.18 -18.18 21.11
CA ARG A 255 -17.29 -19.63 20.95
C ARG A 255 -18.70 -19.98 20.53
N HIS A 256 -18.83 -20.55 19.33
CA HIS A 256 -20.08 -21.07 18.78
C HIS A 256 -20.65 -22.16 19.71
N PRO A 257 -21.99 -22.34 19.81
CA PRO A 257 -22.63 -23.38 20.63
C PRO A 257 -22.09 -24.82 20.42
N ARG A 258 -21.53 -25.08 19.23
CA ARG A 258 -20.85 -26.35 18.89
C ARG A 258 -19.39 -26.43 19.37
N GLY A 259 -18.94 -25.49 20.19
CA GLY A 259 -17.66 -25.52 20.90
C GLY A 259 -16.44 -25.00 20.14
N HIS A 260 -16.54 -24.52 18.90
CA HIS A 260 -15.41 -23.93 18.16
C HIS A 260 -15.40 -22.41 18.27
N ARG A 261 -14.23 -21.80 18.08
CA ARG A 261 -14.08 -20.34 18.01
C ARG A 261 -14.62 -19.83 16.67
N VAL A 262 -15.20 -18.64 16.70
CA VAL A 262 -15.70 -17.93 15.54
C VAL A 262 -15.42 -16.44 15.68
N GLU A 263 -15.20 -15.81 14.56
CA GLU A 263 -15.26 -14.36 14.40
C GLU A 263 -16.62 -14.01 13.78
N LEU A 264 -17.35 -13.10 14.42
CA LEU A 264 -18.68 -12.68 14.01
C LEU A 264 -18.64 -11.21 13.60
N TYR A 265 -19.24 -10.90 12.46
CA TYR A 265 -19.56 -9.53 12.07
C TYR A 265 -21.04 -9.28 12.34
N VAL A 266 -21.32 -8.42 13.30
CA VAL A 266 -22.68 -8.14 13.78
C VAL A 266 -23.06 -6.72 13.41
N ASP A 267 -24.17 -6.52 12.71
CA ASP A 267 -24.67 -5.18 12.38
C ASP A 267 -24.82 -4.35 13.66
N ALA A 268 -24.14 -3.20 13.71
CA ALA A 268 -24.03 -2.44 14.94
C ALA A 268 -25.32 -1.72 15.32
N ARG A 269 -26.32 -1.60 14.43
CA ARG A 269 -27.61 -0.96 14.75
C ARG A 269 -28.63 -1.97 15.24
N THR A 270 -28.66 -3.14 14.59
CA THR A 270 -29.72 -4.12 14.74
C THR A 270 -29.31 -5.31 15.60
N GLY A 271 -28.00 -5.60 15.69
CA GLY A 271 -27.46 -6.76 16.38
C GLY A 271 -27.60 -8.06 15.60
N VAL A 272 -27.88 -7.98 14.29
CA VAL A 272 -27.99 -9.15 13.39
C VAL A 272 -26.58 -9.63 13.03
N ILE A 273 -26.35 -10.94 13.10
CA ILE A 273 -25.11 -11.56 12.58
C ILE A 273 -25.16 -11.47 11.05
N LEU A 274 -24.26 -10.67 10.47
CA LEU A 274 -24.10 -10.51 9.03
C LEU A 274 -23.18 -11.58 8.44
N HIS A 275 -22.14 -11.94 9.20
CA HIS A 275 -21.16 -12.93 8.81
C HIS A 275 -20.62 -13.67 10.03
N GLU A 276 -20.29 -14.95 9.82
CA GLU A 276 -19.67 -15.83 10.80
C GLU A 276 -18.58 -16.63 10.09
N GLU A 277 -17.36 -16.49 10.58
CA GLU A 277 -16.20 -17.25 10.11
C GLU A 277 -15.61 -18.04 11.27
N ARG A 278 -15.06 -19.22 10.96
CA ARG A 278 -14.32 -20.00 11.95
C ARG A 278 -12.90 -19.43 12.06
N ASP A 279 -12.57 -18.99 13.28
CA ASP A 279 -11.22 -18.60 13.73
C ASP A 279 -10.32 -19.83 13.95
#